data_AF-A0A8C9VRG1-F1
#
_entry.id   AF-A0A8C9VRG1-F1
#
_cell.length_a   1.000
_cell.length_b   1.000
_cell.length_c   1.000
_cell.angle_alpha   90.00
_cell.angle_beta   90.00
_cell.angle_gamma   90.00
#
_symmetry.space_group_name_H-M   'P 1'
#
loop_
_entity.id
_entity.type
_entity.pdbx_description
1 polymer ?
#
loop_
_entity_poly.entity_id
_entity_poly.type
_entity_poly.pdbx_seq_one_letter_code
_entity_poly.pdbx_strand_id
1 'polypeptide(L)' 'MKKQFNRMKQLANQTVGRAEKTEVLTDDLLQIERRLETVRVVSHNTHKRMVACLQGQVGTDAEKRHNLLQ' A
#
# COMPACT_ATOMS: atom_id res chain seq x y z
N MET A 1 -18.40 1.94 46.40
CA MET A 1 -17.23 1.40 45.66
C MET A 1 -17.48 1.15 44.18
N LYS A 2 -18.49 0.34 43.78
CA LYS A 2 -18.74 -0.01 42.37
C LYS A 2 -18.94 1.20 41.42
N LYS A 3 -19.61 2.27 41.87
CA LYS A 3 -19.85 3.48 41.07
C LYS A 3 -18.56 4.23 40.70
N GLN A 4 -17.62 4.35 41.64
CA GLN A 4 -16.32 4.99 41.39
C GLN A 4 -15.44 4.13 40.48
N PHE A 5 -15.47 2.81 40.66
CA PHE A 5 -14.76 1.87 39.78
C PHE A 5 -15.28 1.92 38.34
N ASN A 6 -16.59 1.92 38.15
CA ASN A 6 -17.20 2.04 36.81
C ASN A 6 -16.89 3.38 36.15
N ARG A 7 -16.84 4.47 36.93
CA ARG A 7 -16.45 5.79 36.44
C ARG A 7 -14.98 5.82 36.01
N MET A 8 -14.08 5.21 36.78
CA MET A 8 -12.67 5.09 36.42
C MET A 8 -12.48 4.24 35.16
N LYS A 9 -13.25 3.16 35.00
CA LYS A 9 -13.26 2.33 33.79
C LYS A 9 -13.77 3.10 32.56
N GLN A 10 -14.82 3.92 32.71
CA GLN A 10 -15.32 4.78 31.63
C GLN A 10 -14.30 5.84 31.22
N LEU A 11 -13.65 6.51 32.19
CA LEU A 11 -12.62 7.52 31.91
C LEU A 11 -11.40 6.90 31.21
N ALA A 12 -10.95 5.73 31.67
CA ALA A 12 -9.90 4.98 30.97
C ALA A 12 -10.34 4.67 29.54
N ASN A 13 -11.49 4.01 29.35
CA ASN A 13 -11.98 3.67 28.01
C ASN A 13 -12.19 4.90 27.10
N GLN A 14 -12.48 6.07 27.66
CA GLN A 14 -12.63 7.32 26.91
C GLN A 14 -11.27 7.93 26.49
N THR A 15 -10.21 7.71 27.28
CA THR A 15 -8.86 8.20 27.01
C THR A 15 -8.02 7.20 26.20
N VAL A 16 -7.98 5.92 26.59
CA VAL A 16 -7.23 4.85 25.89
C VAL A 16 -8.02 4.22 24.74
N GLY A 17 -9.34 4.05 24.86
CA GLY A 17 -10.17 3.54 23.76
C GLY A 17 -10.39 4.55 22.63
N ARG A 18 -10.07 5.83 22.86
CA ARG A 18 -9.87 6.81 21.77
C ARG A 18 -8.52 6.61 21.11
N ALA A 19 -7.43 6.41 21.86
CA ALA A 19 -6.11 6.21 21.28
C ALA A 19 -6.06 5.03 20.29
N GLU A 20 -6.82 3.96 20.53
CA GLU A 20 -6.92 2.81 19.61
C GLU A 20 -7.94 3.00 18.46
N LYS A 21 -8.89 3.95 18.58
CA LYS A 21 -9.97 4.16 17.59
C LYS A 21 -9.94 5.52 16.88
N THR A 22 -8.99 6.36 17.24
CA THR A 22 -8.50 7.47 16.43
C THR A 22 -7.10 7.15 15.96
N GLU A 23 -6.95 6.10 15.15
CA GLU A 23 -5.99 6.15 14.05
C GLU A 23 -6.47 7.20 13.02
N VAL A 24 -6.69 8.44 13.46
CA VAL A 24 -6.60 9.56 12.55
C VAL A 24 -5.10 9.66 12.32
N LEU A 25 -4.60 8.90 11.34
CA LEU A 25 -3.28 9.10 10.79
C LEU A 25 -3.09 10.61 10.67
N THR A 26 -2.04 11.14 11.29
CA THR A 26 -1.69 12.57 11.14
C THR A 26 -1.68 12.90 9.66
N ASP A 27 -2.06 14.11 9.26
CA ASP A 27 -2.08 14.50 7.84
C ASP A 27 -0.76 14.16 7.12
N ASP A 28 0.36 14.23 7.84
CA ASP A 28 1.69 13.80 7.39
C ASP A 28 1.76 12.30 7.06
N LEU A 29 1.20 11.42 7.90
CA LEU A 29 1.19 9.98 7.66
C LEU A 29 0.29 9.63 6.46
N LEU A 30 -0.89 10.24 6.36
CA LEU A 30 -1.75 10.10 5.18
C LEU A 30 -1.06 10.59 3.91
N GLN A 31 -0.30 11.68 3.99
CA GLN A 31 0.49 12.18 2.88
C GLN A 31 1.63 11.23 2.51
N ILE A 32 2.31 10.64 3.49
CA ILE A 32 3.35 9.63 3.28
C ILE A 32 2.76 8.40 2.57
N GLU A 33 1.61 7.88 3.02
CA GLU A 33 0.95 6.74 2.38
C GLU A 33 0.61 7.01 0.91
N ARG A 34 0.03 8.19 0.60
CA ARG A 34 -0.25 8.60 -0.79
C ARG A 34 1.02 8.69 -1.65
N ARG A 35 2.12 9.21 -1.07
CA ARG A 35 3.42 9.29 -1.75
C ARG A 35 3.99 7.89 -1.99
N LEU A 36 3.88 6.99 -1.02
CA LEU A 36 4.34 5.61 -1.15
C LEU A 36 3.58 4.86 -2.25
N GLU A 37 2.28 5.09 -2.38
CA GLU A 37 1.50 4.50 -3.48
C GLU A 37 2.00 5.00 -4.85
N THR A 38 2.27 6.29 -4.96
CA THR A 38 2.86 6.86 -6.19
C THR A 38 4.22 6.24 -6.50
N VAL A 39 5.09 6.09 -5.49
CA VAL A 39 6.40 5.46 -5.64
C VAL A 39 6.28 4.01 -6.08
N ARG A 40 5.29 3.26 -5.55
CA ARG A 40 5.01 1.87 -5.94
C ARG A 40 4.69 1.78 -7.43
N VAL A 41 3.76 2.61 -7.90
CA VAL A 41 3.32 2.63 -9.31
C VAL A 41 4.46 3.04 -10.23
N VAL A 42 5.21 4.11 -9.90
CA VAL A 42 6.33 4.58 -10.72
C VAL A 42 7.44 3.54 -10.78
N SER A 43 7.78 2.91 -9.65
CA SER A 43 8.79 1.84 -9.60
C SER A 43 8.36 0.65 -10.47
N HIS A 44 7.11 0.21 -10.36
CA HIS A 44 6.58 -0.89 -11.16
C HIS A 44 6.61 -0.58 -12.66
N ASN A 45 6.13 0.60 -13.06
CA ASN A 45 6.13 1.02 -14.46
C ASN A 45 7.54 1.17 -15.02
N THR A 46 8.45 1.75 -14.24
CA THR A 46 9.85 1.91 -14.62
C THR A 46 10.52 0.56 -14.81
N HIS A 47 10.30 -0.36 -13.86
CA HIS A 47 10.81 -1.73 -13.96
C HIS A 47 10.27 -2.42 -15.22
N LYS A 48 8.96 -2.39 -15.46
CA LYS A 48 8.34 -3.00 -16.65
C LYS A 48 8.93 -2.44 -17.96
N ARG A 49 9.09 -1.12 -18.05
CA ARG A 49 9.69 -0.47 -19.25
C ARG A 49 11.16 -0.84 -19.41
N MET A 50 11.93 -0.83 -18.32
CA MET A 50 13.34 -1.21 -18.35
C MET A 50 13.53 -2.66 -18.79
N VAL A 51 12.72 -3.59 -18.26
CA VAL A 51 12.71 -4.99 -18.67
C VAL A 51 12.37 -5.11 -20.16
N ALA A 52 11.35 -4.40 -20.65
CA ALA A 52 10.99 -4.41 -22.07
C ALA A 52 12.09 -3.84 -22.99
N CYS A 53 12.86 -2.84 -22.54
CA CYS A 53 13.99 -2.31 -23.29
C CYS A 53 15.16 -3.29 -23.36
N LEU A 54 15.44 -4.01 -22.26
CA LEU A 54 16.59 -4.93 -22.16
C LEU A 54 16.31 -6.30 -22.80
N GLN A 55 15.08 -6.79 -22.73
CA GLN A 55 14.69 -8.11 -23.24
C GLN A 55 14.05 -8.06 -24.64
N GLY A 56 13.91 -6.86 -25.22
CA GLY A 56 13.01 -6.64 -26.36
C GLY A 56 11.54 -6.78 -25.93
N GLN A 57 10.59 -6.52 -26.83
CA GLN A 57 9.18 -6.87 -26.57
C GLN A 57 9.06 -8.39 -26.34
N VAL A 58 9.14 -8.82 -25.09
CA VAL A 58 8.80 -10.19 -24.68
C VAL A 58 7.30 -10.35 -24.92
N GLY A 59 6.95 -10.79 -26.13
CA GLY A 59 5.57 -10.98 -26.55
C GLY A 59 5.33 -10.95 -28.06
N THR A 60 6.18 -10.33 -28.88
CA THR A 60 5.96 -10.24 -30.34
C THR A 60 6.83 -11.16 -31.18
N ASP A 61 7.80 -11.85 -30.56
CA ASP A 61 8.79 -12.68 -31.27
C ASP A 61 8.59 -14.19 -31.06
N ALA A 62 8.01 -14.60 -29.92
CA ALA A 62 7.75 -16.01 -29.63
C ALA A 62 6.70 -16.63 -30.56
N GLU A 63 5.72 -15.84 -31.03
CA GLU A 63 4.63 -16.30 -31.90
C GLU A 63 5.05 -16.38 -33.39
N LYS A 64 6.00 -15.54 -33.83
CA LYS A 64 6.47 -15.55 -35.23
C LYS A 64 7.47 -16.66 -35.55
N ARG A 65 8.19 -17.17 -34.55
CA ARG A 65 9.13 -18.29 -34.72
C ARG A 65 8.45 -19.65 -34.90
N HIS A 66 7.18 -19.80 -34.52
CA HIS A 66 6.46 -21.06 -34.70
C HIS A 66 5.99 -21.27 -36.14
N ASN A 67 5.76 -20.19 -36.90
CA ASN A 67 5.29 -20.26 -38.30
C ASN A 67 6.43 -20.40 -39.33
N LEU A 68 7.70 -20.38 -38.91
CA LEU A 68 8.85 -20.58 -39.80
C LEU A 68 9.37 -22.04 -39.79
N LEU A 69 8.73 -22.92 -39.01
CA LEU A 69 9.11 -24.32 -38.80
C LEU A 69 7.96 -25.31 -39.09
N GLN A 70 6.87 -24.87 -39.73
CA GLN A 70 5.85 -25.75 -40.33
C GLN A 70 5.85 -25.61 -41.84
#